data_AF-A0AAE6QF34-F1
#
_entry.id   AF-A0AAE6QF34-F1
#
_cell.length_a   1.000
_cell.length_b   1.000
_cell.length_c   1.000
_cell.angle_alpha   90.00
_cell.angle_beta   90.00
_cell.angle_gamma   90.00
#
_symmetry.space_group_name_H-M   'P 1'
#
loop_
_entity.id
_entity.type
_entity.pdbx_description
1 polymer ?
#
loop_
_entity_poly.entity_id
_entity_poly.type
_entity_poly.pdbx_seq_one_letter_code
_entity_poly.pdbx_strand_id
1 'polypeptide(L)'
;MSAPTRQIVRPAGAGHETLYVLLLCLLILGVAAGVVSLHRDTQETHSLASHQLDARLDLSAAEQGIYADLRVTLDEIRLLAEEQQTPITPQQLGEEGFAPFAQDVSSVSRGGHAWQMVEQSYLGLTQAPSVAGSFLMRVDSSRGDQPDIWINRSGSLASVSDLGDKALTDAGWKRVVAQFDAGVTRQHPH
;
A
#
# COMPACT_ATOMS: atom_id res chain seq x y z
N MET A 1 11.97 63.02 -54.64
CA MET A 1 11.59 62.65 -53.25
C MET A 1 10.53 61.56 -53.34
N SER A 2 10.92 60.30 -53.14
CA SER A 2 10.02 59.16 -53.27
C SER A 2 9.18 59.02 -52.00
N ALA A 3 7.85 58.92 -52.14
CA ALA A 3 6.94 58.76 -51.02
C ALA A 3 7.10 57.36 -50.37
N PRO A 4 7.13 57.24 -49.04
CA PRO A 4 7.25 55.94 -48.38
C PRO A 4 5.94 55.15 -48.51
N THR A 5 6.04 53.93 -49.05
CA THR A 5 4.94 52.96 -49.09
C THR A 5 4.70 52.39 -47.70
N ARG A 6 3.58 52.77 -47.08
CA ARG A 6 3.15 52.24 -45.78
C ARG A 6 2.40 50.92 -45.98
N GLN A 7 3.06 49.81 -45.68
CA GLN A 7 2.44 48.48 -45.68
C GLN A 7 1.82 48.19 -44.30
N ILE A 8 0.51 47.98 -44.24
CA ILE A 8 -0.20 47.59 -43.02
C ILE A 8 -0.32 46.06 -43.03
N VAL A 9 0.43 45.39 -42.16
CA VAL A 9 0.32 43.94 -41.94
C VAL A 9 -0.85 43.72 -40.98
N ARG A 10 -1.91 43.04 -41.44
CA ARG A 10 -3.02 42.65 -40.56
C ARG A 10 -2.53 41.55 -39.59
N PRO A 11 -2.86 41.63 -38.29
CA PRO A 11 -2.51 40.57 -37.36
C PRO A 11 -3.12 39.24 -37.81
N ALA A 12 -2.34 38.17 -37.75
CA ALA A 12 -2.83 36.82 -38.02
C ALA A 12 -3.99 36.52 -37.06
N GLY A 13 -5.16 36.20 -37.59
CA GLY A 13 -6.38 35.96 -36.81
C GLY A 13 -6.31 34.63 -36.07
N ALA A 14 -5.62 34.59 -34.93
CA ALA A 14 -5.42 33.39 -34.10
C ALA A 14 -6.69 32.88 -33.38
N GLY A 15 -7.83 33.58 -33.51
CA GLY A 15 -9.05 33.26 -32.75
C GLY A 15 -9.63 31.88 -33.05
N HIS A 16 -9.59 31.44 -34.31
CA HIS A 16 -10.13 30.13 -34.69
C HIS A 16 -9.22 28.98 -34.26
N GLU A 17 -7.89 29.16 -34.34
CA GLU A 17 -6.92 28.15 -33.93
C GLU A 17 -6.98 27.91 -32.42
N THR A 18 -7.05 28.97 -31.61
CA THR A 18 -7.23 28.85 -30.15
C THR A 18 -8.58 28.21 -29.81
N LEU A 19 -9.64 28.51 -30.56
CA LEU A 19 -10.95 27.89 -30.36
C LEU A 19 -10.92 26.38 -30.66
N TYR A 20 -10.26 25.96 -31.74
CA TYR A 20 -10.14 24.54 -32.07
C TYR A 20 -9.33 23.78 -31.02
N VAL A 21 -8.24 24.37 -30.52
CA VAL A 21 -7.45 23.78 -29.43
C VAL A 21 -8.28 23.64 -28.16
N LEU A 22 -9.02 24.68 -27.78
CA LEU A 22 -9.89 24.65 -26.59
C LEU A 22 -10.97 23.55 -26.72
N LEU A 23 -11.60 23.45 -27.89
CA LEU A 23 -12.62 22.44 -28.16
C LEU A 23 -12.04 21.03 -28.09
N LEU A 24 -10.84 20.82 -28.66
CA LEU A 24 -10.13 19.54 -28.55
C LEU A 24 -9.82 19.19 -27.09
N CYS A 25 -9.34 20.14 -26.29
CA CYS A 25 -9.09 19.93 -24.87
C CYS A 25 -10.37 19.52 -24.12
N LEU A 26 -11.49 20.23 -24.35
CA LEU A 26 -12.77 19.90 -23.74
C LEU A 26 -13.28 18.52 -24.16
N LEU A 27 -13.08 18.15 -25.42
CA LEU A 27 -13.45 16.83 -25.93
C LEU A 27 -12.62 15.72 -25.25
N ILE A 28 -11.31 15.90 -25.10
CA ILE A 28 -10.44 14.95 -24.38
C ILE A 28 -10.90 14.81 -22.93
N LEU A 29 -11.17 15.93 -22.24
CA LEU A 29 -11.65 15.92 -20.86
C LEU A 29 -13.01 15.24 -20.74
N GLY A 30 -13.92 15.48 -21.68
CA GLY A 30 -15.24 14.84 -21.72
C GLY A 30 -15.14 13.33 -21.93
N VAL A 31 -14.28 12.88 -22.85
CA VAL A 31 -14.02 11.46 -23.08
C VAL A 31 -13.38 10.83 -21.85
N ALA A 32 -12.37 11.46 -21.25
CA ALA A 32 -11.72 10.96 -20.04
C ALA A 32 -12.71 10.86 -18.87
N ALA A 33 -13.52 11.88 -18.64
CA ALA A 33 -14.56 11.87 -17.61
C ALA A 33 -15.63 10.79 -17.89
N GLY A 34 -16.02 10.60 -19.15
CA GLY A 34 -16.93 9.53 -19.57
C GLY A 34 -16.34 8.15 -19.31
N VAL A 35 -15.08 7.93 -19.72
CA VAL A 35 -14.35 6.69 -19.46
C VAL A 35 -14.25 6.43 -17.96
N VAL A 36 -13.85 7.42 -17.16
CA VAL A 36 -13.78 7.30 -15.70
C VAL A 36 -15.16 7.02 -15.10
N SER A 37 -16.23 7.65 -15.60
CA SER A 37 -17.58 7.42 -15.09
C SER A 37 -18.14 6.06 -15.49
N LEU A 38 -17.77 5.52 -16.66
CA LEU A 38 -18.17 4.20 -17.13
C LEU A 38 -17.32 3.08 -16.53
N HIS A 39 -16.04 3.33 -16.24
CA HIS A 39 -15.12 2.42 -15.55
C HIS A 39 -15.12 2.62 -14.03
N ARG A 40 -15.91 3.56 -13.50
CA ARG A 40 -16.48 3.44 -12.17
C ARG A 40 -17.54 2.34 -12.23
N ASP A 41 -17.10 1.13 -12.59
CA ASP A 41 -17.77 -0.04 -12.09
C ASP A 41 -17.81 0.16 -10.59
N THR A 42 -19.03 0.04 -10.07
CA THR A 42 -19.28 -0.14 -8.66
C THR A 42 -18.16 -1.01 -8.12
N GLN A 43 -17.26 -0.42 -7.32
CA GLN A 43 -16.67 -1.17 -6.24
C GLN A 43 -17.89 -1.70 -5.50
N GLU A 44 -18.35 -2.88 -5.89
CA GLU A 44 -19.00 -3.77 -4.97
C GLU A 44 -18.05 -3.74 -3.81
N THR A 45 -18.45 -3.01 -2.78
CA THR A 45 -17.90 -3.15 -1.46
C THR A 45 -18.11 -4.61 -1.16
N HIS A 46 -17.16 -5.44 -1.58
CA HIS A 46 -16.98 -6.77 -1.09
C HIS A 46 -16.72 -6.50 0.37
N SER A 47 -17.80 -6.58 1.14
CA SER A 47 -17.88 -6.07 2.50
C SER A 47 -16.91 -6.91 3.29
N LEU A 48 -15.68 -6.41 3.40
CA LEU A 48 -14.67 -6.96 4.27
C LEU A 48 -15.34 -7.10 5.62
N ALA A 49 -15.18 -8.27 6.23
CA ALA A 49 -15.68 -8.45 7.59
C ALA A 49 -15.09 -7.34 8.46
N SER A 50 -15.83 -6.84 9.44
CA SER A 50 -15.46 -5.65 10.23
C SER A 50 -14.05 -5.69 10.87
N HIS A 51 -13.47 -6.88 10.99
CA HIS A 51 -12.12 -7.16 11.48
C HIS A 51 -11.05 -7.17 10.38
N GLN A 52 -11.36 -6.83 9.13
CA GLN A 52 -10.45 -6.81 7.99
C GLN A 52 -10.30 -5.41 7.42
N LEU A 53 -9.11 -5.12 6.91
CA LEU A 53 -8.77 -3.89 6.21
C LEU A 53 -8.17 -4.23 4.85
N ASP A 54 -8.57 -3.50 3.83
CA ASP A 54 -7.97 -3.59 2.51
C ASP A 54 -6.59 -2.91 2.51
N ALA A 55 -5.56 -3.66 2.13
CA ALA A 55 -4.19 -3.14 2.09
C ALA A 55 -4.05 -1.89 1.20
N ARG A 56 -4.84 -1.76 0.13
CA ARG A 56 -4.76 -0.66 -0.84
C ARG A 56 -5.62 0.54 -0.44
N LEU A 57 -6.78 0.30 0.14
CA LEU A 57 -7.77 1.35 0.38
C LEU A 57 -7.78 1.86 1.83
N ASP A 58 -7.52 0.97 2.79
CA ASP A 58 -7.74 1.26 4.22
C ASP A 58 -6.44 1.57 4.98
N LEU A 59 -5.27 1.40 4.37
CA LEU A 59 -3.96 1.69 4.96
C LEU A 59 -3.43 3.06 4.53
N SER A 60 -2.72 3.75 5.44
CA SER A 60 -1.94 4.94 5.09
C SER A 60 -0.73 4.60 4.21
N ALA A 61 -0.12 5.58 3.53
CA ALA A 61 1.07 5.33 2.71
C ALA A 61 2.24 4.74 3.53
N ALA A 62 2.40 5.15 4.79
CA ALA A 62 3.41 4.59 5.68
C ALA A 62 3.10 3.11 6.03
N GLU A 63 1.85 2.84 6.38
CA GLU A 63 1.36 1.49 6.70
C GLU A 63 1.43 0.55 5.48
N GLN A 64 1.12 1.04 4.28
CA GLN A 64 1.26 0.30 3.02
C GLN A 64 2.70 -0.10 2.75
N GLY A 65 3.64 0.82 3.04
CA GLY A 65 5.06 0.55 2.96
C GLY A 65 5.49 -0.57 3.90
N ILE A 66 5.10 -0.49 5.18
CA ILE A 66 5.40 -1.54 6.17
C ILE A 66 4.80 -2.87 5.73
N TYR A 67 3.53 -2.87 5.29
CA TYR A 67 2.86 -4.07 4.83
C TYR A 67 3.59 -4.70 3.62
N ALA A 68 4.06 -3.90 2.67
CA ALA A 68 4.83 -4.38 1.53
C ALA A 68 6.18 -4.96 1.97
N ASP A 69 6.90 -4.25 2.83
CA ASP A 69 8.20 -4.68 3.36
C ASP A 69 8.06 -6.01 4.13
N LEU A 70 7.06 -6.13 5.01
CA LEU A 70 6.76 -7.37 5.75
C LEU A 70 6.44 -8.55 4.84
N ARG A 71 5.73 -8.33 3.73
CA ARG A 71 5.44 -9.41 2.78
C ARG A 71 6.70 -9.94 2.11
N VAL A 72 7.56 -9.03 1.66
CA VAL A 72 8.83 -9.41 1.03
C VAL A 72 9.69 -10.17 2.03
N THR A 73 9.82 -9.66 3.25
CA THR A 73 10.66 -10.31 4.28
C THR A 73 10.05 -11.61 4.80
N LEU A 74 8.73 -11.79 4.78
CA LEU A 74 8.11 -13.06 5.15
C LEU A 74 8.57 -14.21 4.24
N ASP A 75 8.69 -13.96 2.94
CA ASP A 75 9.16 -14.96 1.98
C ASP A 75 10.61 -15.36 2.27
N GLU A 76 11.46 -14.38 2.59
CA GLU A 76 12.86 -14.60 3.00
C GLU A 76 12.94 -15.34 4.34
N ILE A 77 12.11 -14.99 5.34
CA ILE A 77 12.04 -15.68 6.64
C ILE A 77 11.67 -17.15 6.44
N ARG A 78 10.70 -17.44 5.57
CA ARG A 78 10.28 -18.81 5.26
C ARG A 78 11.42 -19.61 4.65
N LEU A 79 12.16 -19.04 3.72
CA LEU A 79 13.35 -19.66 3.12
C LEU A 79 14.42 -19.94 4.18
N LEU A 80 14.74 -18.95 5.01
CA LEU A 80 15.74 -19.10 6.08
C LEU A 80 15.32 -20.13 7.14
N ALA A 81 14.01 -20.26 7.41
CA ALA A 81 13.47 -21.25 8.33
C ALA A 81 13.58 -22.69 7.81
N GLU A 82 13.65 -22.90 6.49
CA GLU A 82 13.95 -24.22 5.90
C GLU A 82 15.42 -24.61 6.14
N GLU A 83 16.33 -23.63 6.16
CA GLU A 83 17.76 -23.83 6.34
C GLU A 83 18.18 -23.94 7.82
N GLN A 84 17.46 -23.26 8.72
CA GLN A 84 17.80 -23.12 10.14
C GLN A 84 16.70 -23.66 11.05
N GLN A 85 17.08 -24.50 12.03
CA GLN A 85 16.14 -25.09 13.00
C GLN A 85 15.66 -24.12 14.09
N THR A 86 16.25 -22.92 14.15
CA THR A 86 15.94 -21.90 15.14
C THR A 86 15.19 -20.73 14.52
N PRO A 87 14.22 -20.13 15.23
CA PRO A 87 13.47 -18.98 14.73
C PRO A 87 14.39 -17.77 14.49
N ILE A 88 14.26 -17.12 13.33
CA ILE A 88 15.06 -15.95 12.99
C ILE A 88 14.57 -14.73 13.77
N THR A 89 15.42 -14.17 14.64
CA THR A 89 15.01 -13.06 15.51
C THR A 89 14.87 -11.75 14.73
N PRO A 90 14.00 -10.81 15.20
CA PRO A 90 13.90 -9.49 14.57
C PRO A 90 15.22 -8.72 14.56
N GLN A 91 16.08 -8.95 15.55
CA GLN A 91 17.41 -8.33 15.60
C GLN A 91 18.31 -8.85 14.49
N GLN A 92 18.34 -10.17 14.24
CA GLN A 92 19.10 -10.75 13.12
C GLN A 92 18.61 -10.19 11.78
N LEU A 93 17.29 -10.15 11.57
CA LEU A 93 16.72 -9.55 10.35
C LEU A 93 17.15 -8.08 10.18
N GLY A 94 17.19 -7.32 11.28
CA GLY A 94 17.65 -5.93 11.26
C GLY A 94 19.15 -5.80 10.97
N GLU A 95 19.99 -6.69 11.51
CA GLU A 95 21.43 -6.74 11.25
C GLU A 95 21.75 -7.13 9.79
N GLU A 96 20.92 -7.98 9.19
CA GLU A 96 20.99 -8.38 7.78
C GLU A 96 20.40 -7.32 6.83
N GLY A 97 19.78 -6.26 7.37
CA GLY A 97 19.26 -5.14 6.59
C GLY A 97 17.86 -5.35 6.02
N PHE A 98 17.10 -6.34 6.51
CA PHE A 98 15.73 -6.54 6.08
C PHE A 98 14.80 -5.46 6.65
N ALA A 99 14.13 -4.72 5.78
CA ALA A 99 13.02 -3.86 6.18
C ALA A 99 11.81 -4.70 6.61
N PRO A 100 10.94 -4.24 7.53
CA PRO A 100 11.04 -3.02 8.33
C PRO A 100 11.89 -3.18 9.62
N PHE A 101 12.68 -4.26 9.74
CA PHE A 101 13.45 -4.57 10.95
C PHE A 101 14.74 -3.75 11.06
N ALA A 102 15.34 -3.40 9.93
CA ALA A 102 16.49 -2.51 9.87
C ALA A 102 16.14 -1.09 10.33
N GLN A 103 17.01 -0.49 11.15
CA GLN A 103 16.84 0.88 11.66
C GLN A 103 17.44 1.90 10.68
N ASP A 104 16.80 2.04 9.52
CA ASP A 104 17.20 2.99 8.48
C ASP A 104 16.25 4.20 8.38
N VAL A 105 16.51 5.07 7.39
CA VAL A 105 15.69 6.27 7.13
C VAL A 105 14.23 5.89 6.83
N SER A 106 14.00 4.76 6.15
CA SER A 106 12.65 4.29 5.83
C SER A 106 11.90 3.92 7.09
N SER A 107 12.54 3.21 8.03
CA SER A 107 11.96 2.83 9.33
C SER A 107 11.46 4.04 10.12
N VAL A 108 12.26 5.11 10.20
CA VAL A 108 11.85 6.37 10.88
C VAL A 108 10.64 6.99 10.19
N SER A 109 10.66 7.08 8.86
CA SER A 109 9.55 7.66 8.09
C SER A 109 8.25 6.86 8.17
N ARG A 110 8.34 5.58 8.54
CA ARG A 110 7.22 4.65 8.68
C ARG A 110 6.76 4.46 10.13
N GLY A 111 7.31 5.16 11.10
CA GLY A 111 6.84 5.11 12.50
C GLY A 111 7.79 4.42 13.49
N GLY A 112 8.98 4.04 13.04
CA GLY A 112 10.11 3.63 13.88
C GLY A 112 9.80 2.44 14.78
N HIS A 113 9.17 1.40 14.24
CA HIS A 113 8.64 0.28 15.03
C HIS A 113 9.71 -0.41 15.88
N ALA A 114 9.39 -0.65 17.15
CA ALA A 114 10.15 -1.54 18.00
C ALA A 114 9.69 -2.98 17.76
N TRP A 115 10.53 -3.75 17.06
CA TRP A 115 10.22 -5.14 16.69
C TRP A 115 10.67 -6.11 17.78
N GLN A 116 9.75 -6.99 18.16
CA GLN A 116 10.01 -8.08 19.09
C GLN A 116 9.38 -9.38 18.59
N MET A 117 9.92 -10.51 19.02
CA MET A 117 9.34 -11.82 18.75
C MET A 117 8.38 -12.21 19.88
N VAL A 118 7.19 -12.66 19.51
CA VAL A 118 6.21 -13.25 20.42
C VAL A 118 5.85 -14.63 19.86
N GLU A 119 6.20 -15.68 20.60
CA GLU A 119 6.14 -17.06 20.12
C GLU A 119 7.00 -17.25 18.84
N GLN A 120 6.36 -17.34 17.66
CA GLN A 120 6.99 -17.43 16.34
C GLN A 120 6.51 -16.31 15.40
N SER A 121 6.02 -15.22 16.00
CA SER A 121 5.44 -14.09 15.28
C SER A 121 6.20 -12.80 15.60
N TYR A 122 6.15 -11.86 14.68
CA TYR A 122 6.84 -10.58 14.79
C TYR A 122 5.85 -9.48 15.17
N LEU A 123 6.05 -8.85 16.32
CA LEU A 123 5.25 -7.73 16.81
C LEU A 123 6.07 -6.44 16.71
N GLY A 124 5.60 -5.50 15.89
CA GLY A 124 6.20 -4.19 15.67
C GLY A 124 5.39 -3.09 16.33
N LEU A 125 5.83 -2.64 17.50
CA LEU A 125 5.16 -1.58 18.26
C LEU A 125 5.55 -0.21 17.70
N THR A 126 4.57 0.53 17.17
CA THR A 126 4.80 1.88 16.63
C THR A 126 5.33 2.82 17.70
N GLN A 127 6.33 3.63 17.35
CA GLN A 127 6.81 4.72 18.20
C GLN A 127 6.16 6.06 17.81
N ALA A 128 5.46 6.10 16.68
CA ALA A 128 4.72 7.27 16.21
C ALA A 128 3.30 6.87 15.77
N PRO A 129 2.33 6.76 16.71
CA PRO A 129 0.95 6.35 16.42
C PRO A 129 0.22 7.25 15.41
N SER A 130 0.69 8.49 15.21
CA SER A 130 0.15 9.41 14.20
C SER A 130 0.62 9.11 12.77
N VAL A 131 1.66 8.29 12.60
CA VAL A 131 2.25 7.91 11.30
C VAL A 131 1.74 6.53 10.87
N ALA A 132 1.81 5.54 11.76
CA ALA A 132 1.39 4.17 11.50
C ALA A 132 0.92 3.49 12.79
N GLY A 133 -0.08 2.60 12.68
CA GLY A 133 -0.44 1.67 13.75
C GLY A 133 0.60 0.56 13.94
N SER A 134 0.54 -0.15 15.05
CA SER A 134 1.42 -1.31 15.31
C SER A 134 1.02 -2.51 14.46
N PHE A 135 2.01 -3.33 14.13
CA PHE A 135 1.84 -4.49 13.24
C PHE A 135 2.17 -5.80 13.96
N LEU A 136 1.48 -6.87 13.57
CA LEU A 136 1.75 -8.24 13.96
C LEU A 136 1.81 -9.09 12.69
N MET A 137 2.90 -9.83 12.49
CA MET A 137 3.07 -10.78 11.39
C MET A 137 3.21 -12.18 11.95
N ARG A 138 2.27 -13.07 11.61
CA ARG A 138 2.32 -14.50 11.96
C ARG A 138 2.98 -15.29 10.84
N VAL A 139 4.01 -16.07 11.17
CA VAL A 139 4.76 -16.87 10.20
C VAL A 139 4.04 -18.19 9.91
N ASP A 140 3.65 -18.91 10.97
CA ASP A 140 2.97 -20.21 10.91
C ASP A 140 1.45 -20.06 10.76
N SER A 141 1.01 -19.30 9.76
CA SER A 141 -0.42 -19.29 9.44
C SER A 141 -0.79 -20.58 8.71
N SER A 142 -1.77 -21.32 9.23
CA SER A 142 -2.38 -22.50 8.57
C SER A 142 -3.08 -22.17 7.24
N ARG A 143 -2.92 -20.93 6.74
CA ARG A 143 -3.64 -20.33 5.64
C ARG A 143 -2.85 -20.31 4.33
N GLY A 144 -1.76 -21.08 4.27
CA GLY A 144 -0.95 -21.30 3.08
C GLY A 144 -0.02 -20.12 2.78
N ASP A 145 0.12 -19.80 1.49
CA ASP A 145 1.11 -18.84 0.99
C ASP A 145 0.79 -17.37 1.33
N GLN A 146 -0.45 -17.06 1.73
CA GLN A 146 -0.84 -15.69 2.01
C GLN A 146 -0.21 -15.15 3.30
N PRO A 147 0.24 -13.88 3.31
CA PRO A 147 0.79 -13.23 4.49
C PRO A 147 -0.31 -12.98 5.52
N ASP A 148 -0.06 -13.37 6.77
CA ASP A 148 -1.00 -13.19 7.87
C ASP A 148 -0.58 -12.03 8.77
N ILE A 149 -0.92 -10.83 8.29
CA ILE A 149 -0.51 -9.56 8.89
C ILE A 149 -1.72 -8.85 9.50
N TRP A 150 -1.55 -8.37 10.73
CA TRP A 150 -2.55 -7.65 11.50
C TRP A 150 -2.04 -6.26 11.88
N ILE A 151 -2.95 -5.31 12.02
CA ILE A 151 -2.66 -3.93 12.42
C ILE A 151 -3.57 -3.50 13.57
N ASN A 152 -3.02 -2.72 14.49
CA ASN A 152 -3.78 -2.06 15.55
C ASN A 152 -3.31 -0.61 15.70
N ARG A 153 -4.25 0.32 15.52
CA ARG A 153 -4.00 1.78 15.56
C ARG A 153 -4.25 2.38 16.96
N SER A 154 -4.54 1.54 17.95
CA SER A 154 -4.75 2.00 19.33
C SER A 154 -3.42 2.46 19.93
N GLY A 155 -3.39 3.64 20.55
CA GLY A 155 -2.19 4.18 21.19
C GLY A 155 -1.74 3.44 22.46
N SER A 156 -2.55 2.47 22.94
CA SER A 156 -2.20 1.58 24.04
C SER A 156 -2.56 0.15 23.62
N LEU A 157 -1.56 -0.73 23.58
CA LEU A 157 -1.73 -2.13 23.27
C LEU A 157 -1.66 -2.93 24.55
N ALA A 158 -2.68 -3.74 24.79
CA ALA A 158 -2.59 -4.80 25.79
C ALA A 158 -1.49 -5.79 25.38
N SER A 159 -0.84 -6.42 26.35
CA SER A 159 0.11 -7.51 26.09
C SER A 159 -0.58 -8.58 25.25
N VAL A 160 -0.07 -8.84 24.05
CA VAL A 160 -0.60 -9.86 23.16
C VAL A 160 0.01 -11.20 23.60
N SER A 161 -0.72 -11.94 24.43
CA SER A 161 -0.30 -13.26 24.92
C SER A 161 -0.96 -14.40 24.14
N ASP A 162 -2.08 -14.13 23.47
CA ASP A 162 -2.83 -15.07 22.64
C ASP A 162 -2.91 -14.49 21.24
N LEU A 163 -2.32 -15.20 20.28
CA LEU A 163 -2.26 -14.82 18.87
C LEU A 163 -3.39 -15.43 18.04
N GLY A 164 -4.42 -16.01 18.67
CA GLY A 164 -5.60 -16.52 18.00
C GLY A 164 -6.47 -15.42 17.38
N ASP A 165 -7.10 -15.71 16.23
CA ASP A 165 -7.92 -14.74 15.47
C ASP A 165 -8.98 -14.03 16.35
N LYS A 166 -9.61 -14.78 17.26
CA LYS A 166 -10.61 -14.24 18.19
C LYS A 166 -9.98 -13.28 19.20
N ALA A 167 -8.89 -13.67 19.85
CA ALA A 167 -8.21 -12.85 20.84
C ALA A 167 -7.69 -11.54 20.21
N LEU A 168 -7.10 -11.63 19.01
CA LEU A 168 -6.65 -10.47 18.24
C LEU A 168 -7.82 -9.53 17.90
N THR A 169 -8.91 -10.07 17.37
CA THR A 169 -10.10 -9.27 17.03
C THR A 169 -10.72 -8.61 18.26
N ASP A 170 -10.86 -9.35 19.37
CA ASP A 170 -11.40 -8.84 20.63
C ASP A 170 -10.48 -7.76 21.24
N ALA A 171 -9.17 -7.83 21.00
CA ALA A 171 -8.19 -6.82 21.38
C ALA A 171 -8.08 -5.65 20.37
N GLY A 172 -8.97 -5.58 19.37
CA GLY A 172 -9.05 -4.49 18.41
C GLY A 172 -8.05 -4.54 17.26
N TRP A 173 -7.32 -5.66 17.10
CA TRP A 173 -6.51 -5.89 15.92
C TRP A 173 -7.39 -6.16 14.70
N LYS A 174 -6.97 -5.65 13.56
CA LYS A 174 -7.61 -5.90 12.27
C LYS A 174 -6.64 -6.58 11.34
N ARG A 175 -7.11 -7.60 10.61
CA ARG A 175 -6.31 -8.30 9.62
C ARG A 175 -6.20 -7.48 8.34
N VAL A 176 -5.01 -7.35 7.80
CA VAL A 176 -4.78 -6.69 6.52
C VAL A 176 -4.87 -7.73 5.40
N VAL A 177 -5.72 -7.49 4.41
CA VAL A 177 -5.89 -8.38 3.25
C VAL A 177 -5.60 -7.63 1.97
N ALA A 178 -4.87 -8.28 1.05
CA ALA A 178 -4.70 -7.76 -0.30
C ALA A 178 -5.78 -8.37 -1.19
N GLN A 179 -6.75 -7.55 -1.62
CA GLN A 179 -7.69 -7.96 -2.66
C GLN A 179 -6.98 -7.89 -4.02
N PHE A 180 -6.91 -9.04 -4.69
CA PHE A 180 -6.53 -9.09 -6.09
C PHE A 180 -7.79 -9.01 -6.93
N ASP A 181 -8.01 -7.89 -7.60
CA ASP A 181 -8.98 -7.85 -8.69
C ASP A 181 -8.56 -8.88 -9.74
N ALA A 182 -9.43 -9.84 -10.01
CA ALA A 182 -9.21 -10.95 -10.96
C ALA A 182 -9.19 -10.48 -12.44
N GLY A 183 -8.58 -9.33 -12.74
CA GLY A 183 -8.56 -8.71 -14.06
C GLY A 183 -7.30 -8.96 -14.90
N VAL A 184 -6.21 -9.49 -14.33
CA VAL A 184 -4.90 -9.54 -15.03
C VAL A 184 -4.23 -10.91 -14.95
N THR A 185 -4.98 -11.98 -15.22
CA THR A 185 -4.37 -13.20 -15.79
C THR A 185 -5.29 -13.74 -16.88
N ARG A 186 -5.23 -13.15 -18.08
CA ARG A 186 -5.61 -13.90 -19.27
C ARG A 186 -4.59 -15.02 -19.43
N GLN A 187 -4.94 -16.23 -19.00
CA GLN A 187 -4.26 -17.41 -19.50
C GLN A 187 -4.54 -17.47 -20.99
N HIS A 188 -3.53 -17.20 -21.81
CA HIS A 188 -3.53 -17.61 -23.20
C HIS A 188 -3.17 -19.09 -23.24
N PRO A 189 -4.09 -20.00 -23.63
CA PRO A 189 -3.68 -21.33 -24.01
C PRO A 189 -3.03 -21.24 -25.40
N HIS A 190 -1.81 -21.73 -25.50
CA HIS A 190 -1.20 -22.15 -26.76
C HIS A 190 -0.86 -23.63 -26.65
#